data_AF-A0A520M1A9-F1
#
_entry.id   AF-A0A520M1A9-F1
#
_cell.length_a   1.000
_cell.length_b   1.000
_cell.length_c   1.000
_cell.angle_alpha   90.00
_cell.angle_beta   90.00
_cell.angle_gamma   90.00
#
_symmetry.space_group_name_H-M   'P 1'
#
loop_
_entity.id
_entity.type
_entity.pdbx_description
1 polymer ?
#
loop_
_entity_poly.entity_id
_entity_poly.type
_entity_poly.pdbx_seq_one_letter_code
_entity_poly.pdbx_strand_id
1 'polypeptide(L)'
;MFRSSHNQNTRHLNLLVPVGFLLINTLTCQANPLKGTAALNWEGDIASKLVDVADAFLLRKIDQAVVKRNARTKTLNDIDLSQHREKLKHIIGVRDERVTGSEILTGRIIHEVPEYSVRNFRLQAFGGVSVEGLLIEPGNAEFTTIYIPDPESFATTTRPQTLAANGHRVFVPVLIDRKAKHRKISNREFLYRSAFELGRHLIGYEVQKVSAIIDALDKKNKGIGVAGDGEGGLIAFHAAAVDERIERAWIIGHFGKRERVWDEPAYRNVFGLLNDFGDAEIAKIIRPRVLVIDPSQAHEILVPRGTGGKPGKVPSFSTDQALSEIKRAGLKPGDISNYMDQNVKINKAIALPVKELGNVQDRAFNEINRHNQQLLDQSAETRRRFFSKLDTSSMEK
;
A
#
# COMPACT_ATOMS: atom_id res chain seq x y z
N MET A 1 -14.70 87.31 -27.14
CA MET A 1 -13.73 87.94 -26.21
C MET A 1 -12.50 87.03 -26.20
N PHE A 2 -11.32 87.31 -26.74
CA PHE A 2 -10.67 88.35 -27.56
C PHE A 2 -9.64 87.54 -28.39
N ARG A 3 -9.55 87.65 -29.73
CA ARG A 3 -8.64 88.55 -30.50
C ARG A 3 -7.21 88.59 -29.90
N SER A 4 -6.10 88.46 -30.63
CA SER A 4 -5.80 88.60 -32.06
C SER A 4 -4.34 88.10 -32.29
N SER A 5 -4.04 87.42 -33.39
CA SER A 5 -3.38 87.94 -34.62
C SER A 5 -1.85 87.86 -34.67
N HIS A 6 -1.40 87.20 -35.75
CA HIS A 6 -0.31 87.59 -36.65
C HIS A 6 1.13 87.58 -36.10
N ASN A 7 1.98 86.75 -36.70
CA ASN A 7 2.75 87.25 -37.84
C ASN A 7 3.27 86.13 -38.75
N GLN A 8 3.23 86.39 -40.05
CA GLN A 8 3.84 85.60 -41.11
C GLN A 8 5.35 85.89 -41.16
N ASN A 9 6.16 84.88 -41.48
CA ASN A 9 7.19 85.00 -42.52
C ASN A 9 7.85 83.63 -42.80
N THR A 10 7.49 83.10 -43.96
CA THR A 10 8.35 82.46 -44.97
C THR A 10 9.82 82.27 -44.61
N ARG A 11 10.28 81.02 -44.69
CA ARG A 11 11.32 80.58 -45.63
C ARG A 11 11.42 79.06 -45.65
N HIS A 12 11.11 78.49 -46.81
CA HIS A 12 11.38 77.12 -47.16
C HIS A 12 12.88 76.85 -47.11
N LEU A 13 13.30 75.87 -46.30
CA LEU A 13 14.56 75.19 -46.49
C LEU A 13 14.30 73.70 -46.31
N ASN A 14 14.13 73.01 -47.45
CA ASN A 14 14.09 71.56 -47.52
C ASN A 14 15.44 71.03 -47.06
N LEU A 15 15.51 70.53 -45.82
CA LEU A 15 16.62 69.70 -45.36
C LEU A 15 16.09 68.27 -45.22
N LEU A 16 16.54 67.39 -46.12
CA LEU A 16 16.30 65.96 -46.11
C LEU A 16 16.63 65.38 -44.72
N VAL A 17 15.62 64.87 -44.02
CA VAL A 17 15.79 64.00 -42.86
C VAL A 17 16.03 62.58 -43.38
N PRO A 18 17.18 61.94 -43.10
CA PRO A 18 17.28 60.51 -43.32
C PRO A 18 16.46 59.82 -42.21
N VAL A 19 15.34 59.21 -42.59
CA VAL A 19 14.65 58.24 -41.73
C VAL A 19 15.57 57.03 -41.63
N GLY A 20 16.45 57.05 -40.64
CA GLY A 20 17.19 55.87 -40.22
C GLY A 20 16.20 54.85 -39.71
N PHE A 21 15.90 53.84 -40.52
CA PHE A 21 15.22 52.63 -40.09
C PHE A 21 16.09 52.01 -38.99
N LEU A 22 15.70 52.22 -37.73
CA LEU A 22 16.25 51.50 -36.60
C LEU A 22 15.78 50.04 -36.75
N LEU A 23 16.56 49.23 -37.46
CA LEU A 23 16.50 47.78 -37.38
C LEU A 23 16.86 47.42 -35.94
N ILE A 24 15.86 47.44 -35.06
CA ILE A 24 15.91 46.69 -33.82
C ILE A 24 15.95 45.24 -34.29
N ASN A 25 17.17 44.71 -34.47
CA ASN A 25 17.40 43.28 -34.46
C ASN A 25 16.87 42.82 -33.11
N THR A 26 15.63 42.36 -33.10
CA THR A 26 15.17 41.41 -32.11
C THR A 26 16.07 40.19 -32.33
N LEU A 27 17.22 40.18 -31.67
CA LEU A 27 17.96 38.97 -31.38
C LEU A 27 16.99 38.11 -30.59
N THR A 28 16.20 37.31 -31.30
CA THR A 28 15.56 36.15 -30.75
C THR A 28 16.71 35.30 -30.24
N CYS A 29 16.99 35.40 -28.95
CA CYS A 29 17.90 34.53 -28.25
C CYS A 29 17.28 33.13 -28.28
N GLN A 30 17.41 32.42 -29.40
CA GLN A 30 17.15 31.00 -29.45
C GLN A 30 18.28 30.34 -28.67
N ALA A 31 17.99 30.01 -27.40
CA ALA A 31 18.88 29.16 -26.63
C ALA A 31 19.13 27.88 -27.44
N ASN A 32 20.39 27.60 -27.74
CA ASN A 32 20.76 26.36 -28.41
C ASN A 32 20.25 25.18 -27.57
N PRO A 33 19.64 24.14 -28.18
CA PRO A 33 19.21 22.96 -27.45
C PRO A 33 20.37 22.37 -26.64
N LEU A 34 20.05 21.83 -25.45
CA LEU A 34 21.02 21.05 -24.69
C LEU A 34 21.55 19.91 -25.55
N LYS A 35 22.83 19.57 -25.41
CA LYS A 35 23.48 18.50 -26.19
C LYS A 35 22.65 17.20 -26.11
N GLY A 36 22.24 16.69 -27.27
CA GLY A 36 21.40 15.49 -27.37
C GLY A 36 19.90 15.71 -27.22
N THR A 37 19.43 16.95 -27.20
CA THR A 37 18.00 17.29 -27.13
C THR A 37 17.53 18.04 -28.39
N ALA A 38 16.27 17.85 -28.77
CA ALA A 38 15.64 18.62 -29.83
C ALA A 38 15.06 19.92 -29.26
N ALA A 39 14.97 20.97 -30.07
CA ALA A 39 14.26 22.19 -29.71
C ALA A 39 12.79 21.88 -29.38
N LEU A 40 12.27 22.45 -28.29
CA LEU A 40 10.86 22.30 -27.92
C LEU A 40 10.01 23.20 -28.82
N ASN A 41 9.46 22.63 -29.88
CA ASN A 41 8.64 23.33 -30.89
C ASN A 41 7.15 23.01 -30.75
N TRP A 42 6.69 22.68 -29.54
CA TRP A 42 5.29 22.35 -29.30
C TRP A 42 4.43 23.61 -29.27
N GLU A 43 3.32 23.59 -30.00
CA GLU A 43 2.30 24.63 -29.97
C GLU A 43 1.14 24.25 -29.04
N GLY A 44 0.38 25.25 -28.57
CA GLY A 44 -0.80 25.07 -27.72
C GLY A 44 -0.48 24.89 -26.23
N ASP A 45 -1.34 24.17 -25.50
CA ASP A 45 -1.16 23.89 -24.08
C ASP A 45 -0.11 22.79 -23.87
N ILE A 46 1.15 23.22 -23.76
CA ILE A 46 2.30 22.35 -23.52
C ILE A 46 2.15 21.56 -22.22
N ALA A 47 1.55 22.14 -21.17
CA ALA A 47 1.45 21.49 -19.87
C ALA A 47 0.52 20.28 -19.94
N SER A 48 -0.66 20.42 -20.56
CA SER A 48 -1.57 19.30 -20.79
C SER A 48 -0.93 18.23 -21.68
N LYS A 49 -0.24 18.64 -22.75
CA LYS A 49 0.47 17.70 -23.63
C LYS A 49 1.58 16.92 -22.91
N LEU A 50 2.30 17.55 -21.98
CA LEU A 50 3.30 16.87 -21.15
C LEU A 50 2.67 15.81 -20.25
N VAL A 51 1.51 16.10 -19.65
CA VAL A 51 0.76 15.14 -18.83
C VAL A 51 0.32 13.95 -19.68
N ASP A 52 -0.29 14.20 -20.84
CA ASP A 52 -0.77 13.13 -21.73
C ASP A 52 0.38 12.22 -22.21
N VAL A 53 1.51 12.81 -22.59
CA VAL A 53 2.70 12.06 -23.03
C VAL A 53 3.30 11.25 -21.87
N ALA A 54 3.35 11.82 -20.66
CA ALA A 54 3.82 11.11 -19.49
C ALA A 54 2.91 9.93 -19.14
N ASP A 55 1.59 10.11 -19.18
CA ASP A 55 0.61 9.06 -18.92
C ASP A 55 0.74 7.93 -19.95
N ALA A 56 0.79 8.25 -21.24
CA ALA A 56 0.98 7.26 -22.29
C ALA A 56 2.30 6.48 -22.13
N PHE A 57 3.38 7.16 -21.75
CA PHE A 57 4.66 6.51 -21.47
C PHE A 57 4.57 5.56 -20.27
N LEU A 58 3.96 5.99 -19.15
CA LEU A 58 3.84 5.19 -17.93
C LEU A 58 2.94 3.97 -18.13
N LEU A 59 1.81 4.12 -18.85
CA LEU A 59 0.94 3.00 -19.20
C LEU A 59 1.69 1.95 -20.03
N ARG A 60 2.45 2.39 -21.05
CA ARG A 60 3.29 1.48 -21.84
C ARG A 60 4.35 0.77 -20.97
N LYS A 61 4.91 1.44 -19.96
CA LYS A 61 5.87 0.82 -19.05
C LYS A 61 5.23 -0.25 -18.16
N ILE A 62 3.99 -0.05 -17.73
CA ILE A 62 3.22 -1.05 -16.99
C ILE A 62 3.01 -2.30 -17.87
N ASP A 63 2.58 -2.13 -19.12
CA ASP A 63 2.39 -3.25 -20.04
C ASP A 63 3.70 -4.03 -20.29
N GLN A 64 4.81 -3.31 -20.46
CA GLN A 64 6.14 -3.92 -20.61
C GLN A 64 6.58 -4.68 -19.36
N ALA A 65 6.25 -4.18 -18.16
CA ALA A 65 6.58 -4.86 -16.90
C ALA A 65 5.85 -6.21 -16.80
N VAL A 66 4.58 -6.29 -17.20
CA VAL A 66 3.81 -7.54 -17.24
C VAL A 66 4.47 -8.59 -18.13
N VAL A 67 4.87 -8.20 -19.35
CA VAL A 67 5.55 -9.12 -20.29
C VAL A 67 6.86 -9.64 -19.68
N LYS A 68 7.68 -8.74 -19.14
CA LYS A 68 8.96 -9.10 -18.50
C LYS A 68 8.79 -9.97 -17.27
N ARG A 69 7.76 -9.71 -16.47
CA ARG A 69 7.43 -10.50 -15.28
C ARG A 69 6.99 -11.90 -15.69
N ASN A 70 6.01 -12.02 -16.59
CA ASN A 70 5.50 -13.31 -17.06
C ASN A 70 6.59 -14.19 -17.68
N ALA A 71 7.54 -13.59 -18.42
CA ALA A 71 8.68 -14.32 -18.96
C ALA A 71 9.56 -14.92 -17.84
N ARG A 72 9.84 -14.15 -16.78
CA ARG A 72 10.59 -14.61 -15.60
C ARG A 72 9.82 -15.65 -14.79
N THR A 73 8.50 -15.51 -14.64
CA THR A 73 7.69 -16.44 -13.84
C THR A 73 7.54 -17.83 -14.48
N LYS A 74 7.73 -17.96 -15.80
CA LYS A 74 7.65 -19.26 -16.52
C LYS A 74 8.81 -20.21 -16.19
N THR A 75 9.92 -19.68 -15.68
CA THR A 75 11.13 -20.46 -15.38
C THR A 75 11.31 -20.74 -13.88
N LEU A 76 10.32 -20.43 -13.03
CA LEU A 76 10.41 -20.55 -11.57
C LEU A 76 10.19 -21.97 -11.01
N ASN A 77 10.27 -23.02 -11.82
CA ASN A 77 10.21 -24.39 -11.29
C ASN A 77 11.57 -24.73 -10.66
N ASP A 78 11.57 -25.27 -9.44
CA ASP A 78 12.75 -25.69 -8.66
C ASP A 78 13.71 -24.58 -8.17
N ILE A 79 13.25 -23.33 -8.09
CA ILE A 79 14.05 -22.20 -7.59
C ILE A 79 13.83 -21.98 -6.10
N ASP A 80 14.91 -21.77 -5.34
CA ASP A 80 14.83 -21.26 -3.97
C ASP A 80 14.15 -19.87 -3.97
N LEU A 81 12.94 -19.81 -3.40
CA LEU A 81 12.13 -18.60 -3.34
C LEU A 81 12.55 -17.67 -2.18
N SER A 82 13.58 -18.02 -1.39
CA SER A 82 14.11 -17.17 -0.31
C SER A 82 14.44 -15.76 -0.79
N GLN A 83 15.13 -15.63 -1.93
CA GLN A 83 15.47 -14.33 -2.52
C GLN A 83 14.23 -13.56 -2.98
N HIS A 84 13.19 -14.26 -3.46
CA HIS A 84 11.92 -13.62 -3.83
C HIS A 84 11.17 -13.12 -2.60
N ARG A 85 11.21 -13.86 -1.48
CA ARG A 85 10.64 -13.42 -0.19
C ARG A 85 11.37 -12.21 0.37
N GLU A 86 12.69 -12.23 0.39
CA GLU A 86 13.49 -11.10 0.85
C GLU A 86 13.28 -9.86 -0.03
N LYS A 87 13.20 -10.05 -1.35
CA LYS A 87 12.85 -8.97 -2.27
C LYS A 87 11.44 -8.43 -2.02
N LEU A 88 10.46 -9.31 -1.79
CA LEU A 88 9.10 -8.89 -1.47
C LEU A 88 9.08 -8.10 -0.15
N LYS A 89 9.70 -8.61 0.93
CA LYS A 89 9.86 -7.90 2.22
C LYS A 89 10.42 -6.51 2.03
N HIS A 90 11.49 -6.38 1.24
CA HIS A 90 12.09 -5.10 0.92
C HIS A 90 11.12 -4.15 0.22
N ILE A 91 10.41 -4.63 -0.81
CA ILE A 91 9.47 -3.85 -1.62
C ILE A 91 8.29 -3.36 -0.79
N ILE A 92 7.72 -4.22 0.07
CA ILE A 92 6.59 -3.83 0.93
C ILE A 92 7.03 -3.10 2.20
N GLY A 93 8.33 -2.84 2.38
CA GLY A 93 8.83 -2.05 3.50
C GLY A 93 8.83 -2.77 4.85
N VAL A 94 8.94 -4.10 4.88
CA VAL A 94 9.24 -4.87 6.10
C VAL A 94 10.72 -4.66 6.43
N ARG A 95 11.03 -3.72 7.31
CA ARG A 95 12.41 -3.27 7.59
C ARG A 95 12.78 -3.18 9.05
N ASP A 96 11.80 -3.16 9.95
CA ASP A 96 12.05 -2.85 11.35
C ASP A 96 12.33 -4.13 12.13
N GLU A 97 13.26 -4.05 13.08
CA GLU A 97 13.55 -5.19 13.94
C GLU A 97 12.37 -5.44 14.88
N ARG A 98 11.90 -6.69 14.88
CA ARG A 98 10.83 -7.11 15.79
C ARG A 98 11.35 -7.27 17.20
N VAL A 99 10.49 -7.00 18.19
CA VAL A 99 10.86 -7.09 19.61
C VAL A 99 10.97 -8.56 20.01
N THR A 100 12.18 -8.97 20.43
CA THR A 100 12.42 -10.34 20.91
C THR A 100 11.75 -10.54 22.27
N GLY A 101 11.01 -11.65 22.43
CA GLY A 101 10.37 -12.00 23.70
C GLY A 101 9.19 -11.11 24.08
N SER A 102 8.57 -10.40 23.13
CA SER A 102 7.33 -9.66 23.43
C SER A 102 6.22 -10.64 23.83
N GLU A 103 5.61 -10.42 24.98
CA GLU A 103 4.50 -11.25 25.47
C GLU A 103 3.14 -10.72 25.02
N ILE A 104 2.18 -11.63 24.88
CA ILE A 104 0.78 -11.29 24.60
C ILE A 104 0.11 -10.90 25.92
N LEU A 105 -0.13 -9.60 26.10
CA LEU A 105 -0.91 -9.09 27.22
C LEU A 105 -2.39 -9.24 26.90
N THR A 106 -3.16 -9.85 27.81
CA THR A 106 -4.60 -10.03 27.64
C THR A 106 -5.39 -9.24 28.67
N GLY A 107 -6.53 -8.69 28.25
CA GLY A 107 -7.49 -8.05 29.13
C GLY A 107 -8.47 -9.05 29.78
N ARG A 108 -9.44 -8.52 30.51
CA ARG A 108 -10.57 -9.31 31.02
C ARG A 108 -11.39 -9.92 29.87
N ILE A 109 -12.12 -11.00 30.17
CA ILE A 109 -13.14 -11.53 29.25
C ILE A 109 -14.24 -10.48 29.10
N ILE A 110 -14.55 -10.15 27.85
CA ILE A 110 -15.52 -9.12 27.45
C ILE A 110 -16.83 -9.77 27.01
N HIS A 111 -16.72 -10.97 26.43
CA HIS A 111 -17.85 -11.76 25.99
C HIS A 111 -17.52 -13.25 26.11
N GLU A 112 -18.52 -14.06 26.43
CA GLU A 112 -18.37 -15.50 26.58
C GLU A 112 -19.64 -16.20 26.10
N VAL A 113 -19.43 -17.24 25.29
CA VAL A 113 -20.45 -18.17 24.82
C VAL A 113 -19.95 -19.59 25.07
N PRO A 114 -20.80 -20.64 25.01
CA PRO A 114 -20.37 -22.01 25.27
C PRO A 114 -19.16 -22.48 24.45
N GLU A 115 -19.00 -21.95 23.22
CA GLU A 115 -17.94 -22.36 22.31
C GLU A 115 -16.61 -21.60 22.51
N TYR A 116 -16.64 -20.35 22.98
CA TYR A 116 -15.44 -19.51 23.09
C TYR A 116 -15.61 -18.30 24.00
N SER A 117 -14.47 -17.75 24.44
CA SER A 117 -14.36 -16.45 25.12
C SER A 117 -13.72 -15.40 24.23
N VAL A 118 -14.04 -14.13 24.44
CA VAL A 118 -13.45 -12.97 23.74
C VAL A 118 -12.81 -12.04 24.75
N ARG A 119 -11.56 -11.63 24.49
CA ARG A 119 -10.82 -10.64 25.30
C ARG A 119 -10.01 -9.70 24.40
N ASN A 120 -9.60 -8.55 24.95
CA ASN A 120 -8.63 -7.70 24.27
C ASN A 120 -7.22 -8.30 24.38
N PHE A 121 -6.37 -8.07 23.38
CA PHE A 121 -4.94 -8.36 23.47
C PHE A 121 -4.09 -7.18 23.01
N ARG A 122 -2.85 -7.14 23.49
CA ARG A 122 -1.80 -6.21 23.06
C ARG A 122 -0.43 -6.87 23.14
N LEU A 123 0.44 -6.61 22.17
CA LEU A 123 1.88 -6.87 22.28
C LEU A 123 2.68 -5.83 21.49
N GLN A 124 3.98 -5.72 21.75
CA GLN A 124 4.87 -4.82 21.02
C GLN A 124 5.38 -5.50 19.76
N ALA A 125 5.24 -4.86 18.60
CA ALA A 125 5.64 -5.44 17.33
C ALA A 125 7.09 -5.07 16.98
N PHE A 126 7.38 -3.78 16.89
CA PHE A 126 8.69 -3.22 16.56
C PHE A 126 8.74 -1.77 17.03
N GLY A 127 9.93 -1.26 17.36
CA GLY A 127 10.11 0.13 17.83
C GLY A 127 9.06 0.51 18.89
N GLY A 128 8.43 1.67 18.73
CA GLY A 128 7.32 2.13 19.58
C GLY A 128 5.91 1.67 19.14
N VAL A 129 5.81 0.69 18.23
CA VAL A 129 4.55 0.25 17.61
C VAL A 129 4.06 -1.05 18.21
N SER A 130 2.81 -1.06 18.66
CA SER A 130 2.11 -2.25 19.13
C SER A 130 1.12 -2.80 18.11
N VAL A 131 0.78 -4.07 18.29
CA VAL A 131 -0.42 -4.69 17.71
C VAL A 131 -1.43 -4.91 18.82
N GLU A 132 -2.66 -4.51 18.56
CA GLU A 132 -3.79 -4.57 19.48
C GLU A 132 -5.01 -5.10 18.73
N GLY A 133 -5.91 -5.76 19.45
CA GLY A 133 -7.13 -6.29 18.86
C GLY A 133 -7.90 -7.21 19.80
N LEU A 134 -8.72 -8.07 19.19
CA LEU A 134 -9.50 -9.07 19.92
C LEU A 134 -8.84 -10.44 19.81
N LEU A 135 -8.84 -11.18 20.91
CA LEU A 135 -8.44 -12.57 20.98
C LEU A 135 -9.68 -13.40 21.32
N ILE A 136 -10.03 -14.33 20.43
CA ILE A 136 -11.14 -15.26 20.57
C ILE A 136 -10.55 -16.64 20.85
N GLU A 137 -10.89 -17.22 21.99
CA GLU A 137 -10.31 -18.48 22.45
C GLU A 137 -11.39 -19.51 22.78
N PRO A 138 -11.43 -20.65 22.08
CA PRO A 138 -12.19 -21.81 22.51
C PRO A 138 -11.51 -22.47 23.73
N GLY A 139 -12.24 -23.33 24.45
CA GLY A 139 -11.73 -23.97 25.67
C GLY A 139 -10.49 -24.83 25.46
N ASN A 140 -10.32 -25.44 24.27
CA ASN A 140 -9.09 -26.12 23.86
C ASN A 140 -8.76 -25.72 22.42
N ALA A 141 -7.64 -25.02 22.22
CA ALA A 141 -7.20 -24.54 20.92
C ALA A 141 -5.81 -25.09 20.61
N GLU A 142 -5.71 -25.92 19.57
CA GLU A 142 -4.43 -26.46 19.09
C GLU A 142 -3.92 -25.75 17.84
N PHE A 143 -4.76 -24.97 17.16
CA PHE A 143 -4.42 -24.24 15.95
C PHE A 143 -4.74 -22.75 16.13
N THR A 144 -3.90 -21.87 15.60
CA THR A 144 -4.10 -20.42 15.67
C THR A 144 -4.33 -19.83 14.28
N THR A 145 -5.39 -19.04 14.13
CA THR A 145 -5.60 -18.18 12.95
C THR A 145 -5.44 -16.71 13.34
N ILE A 146 -4.65 -15.96 12.59
CA ILE A 146 -4.69 -14.49 12.64
C ILE A 146 -5.67 -14.04 11.56
N TYR A 147 -6.90 -13.68 11.95
CA TYR A 147 -7.91 -13.17 11.03
C TYR A 147 -7.84 -11.64 10.98
N ILE A 148 -7.55 -11.09 9.81
CA ILE A 148 -7.37 -9.66 9.58
C ILE A 148 -8.60 -9.14 8.83
N PRO A 149 -9.50 -8.41 9.49
CA PRO A 149 -10.66 -7.83 8.83
C PRO A 149 -10.26 -6.57 8.06
N ASP A 150 -10.99 -6.27 6.98
CA ASP A 150 -10.98 -4.92 6.44
C ASP A 150 -11.52 -3.93 7.51
N PRO A 151 -10.94 -2.71 7.63
CA PRO A 151 -11.50 -1.68 8.51
C PRO A 151 -13.02 -1.47 8.39
N GLU A 152 -13.62 -1.64 7.21
CA GLU A 152 -15.08 -1.49 7.03
C GLU A 152 -15.89 -2.72 7.47
N SER A 153 -15.30 -3.92 7.47
CA SER A 153 -15.97 -5.16 7.87
C SER A 153 -15.75 -5.53 9.34
N PHE A 154 -14.81 -4.86 10.03
CA PHE A 154 -14.38 -5.26 11.36
C PHE A 154 -15.52 -5.38 12.38
N ALA A 155 -16.49 -4.47 12.35
CA ALA A 155 -17.62 -4.51 13.27
C ALA A 155 -18.71 -5.52 12.88
N THR A 156 -18.73 -6.00 11.63
CA THR A 156 -19.83 -6.78 11.05
C THR A 156 -19.45 -8.21 10.70
N THR A 157 -18.16 -8.51 10.54
CA THR A 157 -17.69 -9.86 10.23
C THR A 157 -17.95 -10.83 11.36
N THR A 158 -18.35 -12.05 10.98
CA THR A 158 -18.59 -13.19 11.87
C THR A 158 -17.57 -14.32 11.64
N ARG A 159 -16.71 -14.19 10.63
CA ARG A 159 -15.74 -15.24 10.24
C ARG A 159 -14.74 -15.59 11.35
N PRO A 160 -14.19 -14.63 12.13
CA PRO A 160 -13.36 -14.96 13.29
C PRO A 160 -14.06 -15.85 14.32
N GLN A 161 -15.32 -15.56 14.59
CA GLN A 161 -16.16 -16.30 15.55
C GLN A 161 -16.45 -17.71 15.02
N THR A 162 -16.72 -17.84 13.72
CA THR A 162 -16.89 -19.15 13.07
C THR A 162 -15.61 -19.99 13.17
N LEU A 163 -14.44 -19.40 12.93
CA LEU A 163 -13.16 -20.09 13.10
C LEU A 163 -12.96 -20.56 14.56
N ALA A 164 -13.28 -19.70 15.53
CA ALA A 164 -13.16 -20.03 16.95
C ALA A 164 -14.13 -21.14 17.39
N ALA A 165 -15.39 -21.07 16.96
CA ALA A 165 -16.39 -22.10 17.22
C ALA A 165 -16.02 -23.47 16.62
N ASN A 166 -15.11 -23.50 15.65
CA ASN A 166 -14.57 -24.73 15.05
C ASN A 166 -13.15 -25.06 15.54
N GLY A 167 -12.73 -24.52 16.70
CA GLY A 167 -11.56 -24.99 17.45
C GLY A 167 -10.26 -24.20 17.24
N HIS A 168 -10.27 -23.12 16.46
CA HIS A 168 -9.07 -22.27 16.31
C HIS A 168 -9.02 -21.20 17.41
N ARG A 169 -7.83 -20.93 17.96
CA ARG A 169 -7.56 -19.64 18.61
C ARG A 169 -7.50 -18.57 17.54
N VAL A 170 -8.20 -17.45 17.71
CA VAL A 170 -8.25 -16.41 16.68
C VAL A 170 -7.79 -15.06 17.21
N PHE A 171 -6.70 -14.54 16.64
CA PHE A 171 -6.30 -13.15 16.82
C PHE A 171 -6.93 -12.29 15.74
N VAL A 172 -7.57 -11.20 16.14
CA VAL A 172 -8.20 -10.22 15.24
C VAL A 172 -7.54 -8.85 15.46
N PRO A 173 -6.38 -8.59 14.83
CA PRO A 173 -5.68 -7.33 14.98
C PRO A 173 -6.43 -6.18 14.29
N VAL A 174 -6.29 -4.98 14.86
CA VAL A 174 -6.85 -3.75 14.30
C VAL A 174 -5.92 -3.18 13.21
N LEU A 175 -6.45 -3.03 11.99
CA LEU A 175 -5.81 -2.26 10.94
C LEU A 175 -6.09 -0.76 11.11
N ILE A 176 -5.20 0.08 10.57
CA ILE A 176 -5.44 1.52 10.51
C ILE A 176 -6.69 1.80 9.65
N ASP A 177 -7.64 2.56 10.20
CA ASP A 177 -8.90 2.86 9.52
C ASP A 177 -8.78 3.89 8.40
N ARG A 178 -9.84 4.00 7.59
CA ARG A 178 -9.93 5.00 6.49
C ARG A 178 -10.59 6.30 6.92
N LYS A 179 -10.80 6.53 8.22
CA LYS A 179 -11.38 7.79 8.70
C LYS A 179 -10.40 8.93 8.48
N ALA A 180 -10.91 10.14 8.31
CA ALA A 180 -10.08 11.32 8.12
C ALA A 180 -9.90 12.06 9.45
N LYS A 181 -8.67 12.09 9.97
CA LYS A 181 -8.31 12.88 11.16
C LYS A 181 -7.61 14.18 10.80
N HIS A 182 -6.76 14.16 9.77
CA HIS A 182 -5.92 15.29 9.40
C HIS A 182 -6.14 15.72 7.96
N ARG A 183 -6.42 17.02 7.76
CA ARG A 183 -6.52 17.67 6.43
C ARG A 183 -7.44 16.94 5.44
N LYS A 184 -8.51 16.30 5.94
CA LYS A 184 -9.48 15.51 5.16
C LYS A 184 -8.90 14.26 4.47
N ILE A 185 -7.65 13.90 4.73
CA ILE A 185 -6.98 12.70 4.23
C ILE A 185 -7.26 11.53 5.18
N SER A 186 -7.47 10.34 4.63
CA SER A 186 -7.64 9.12 5.44
C SER A 186 -6.42 8.84 6.32
N ASN A 187 -6.64 8.23 7.49
CA ASN A 187 -5.56 7.86 8.41
C ASN A 187 -4.55 6.91 7.75
N ARG A 188 -5.02 5.95 6.93
CA ARG A 188 -4.14 5.08 6.12
C ARG A 188 -3.23 5.88 5.19
N GLU A 189 -3.78 6.81 4.40
CA GLU A 189 -2.98 7.61 3.48
C GLU A 189 -2.02 8.56 4.22
N PHE A 190 -2.47 9.18 5.31
CA PHE A 190 -1.64 10.07 6.11
C PHE A 190 -0.36 9.37 6.59
N LEU A 191 -0.51 8.17 7.18
CA LEU A 191 0.63 7.38 7.66
C LEU A 191 1.46 6.80 6.50
N TYR A 192 0.82 6.38 5.42
CA TYR A 192 1.49 5.88 4.22
C TYR A 192 2.47 6.92 3.66
N ARG A 193 2.07 8.19 3.55
CA ARG A 193 2.88 9.23 2.91
C ARG A 193 4.25 9.40 3.55
N SER A 194 4.31 9.48 4.88
CA SER A 194 5.59 9.59 5.58
C SER A 194 6.37 8.27 5.57
N ALA A 195 5.69 7.11 5.64
CA ALA A 195 6.34 5.82 5.53
C ALA A 195 7.01 5.61 4.15
N PHE A 196 6.34 6.02 3.07
CA PHE A 196 6.79 5.85 1.69
C PHE A 196 8.15 6.51 1.46
N GLU A 197 8.32 7.77 1.89
CA GLU A 197 9.59 8.52 1.79
C GLU A 197 10.74 7.86 2.58
N LEU A 198 10.41 7.08 3.61
CA LEU A 198 11.36 6.34 4.45
C LEU A 198 11.66 4.93 3.91
N GLY A 199 11.21 4.61 2.69
CA GLY A 199 11.33 3.27 2.09
C GLY A 199 10.47 2.21 2.78
N ARG A 200 9.48 2.62 3.57
CA ARG A 200 8.55 1.76 4.32
C ARG A 200 7.15 1.86 3.72
N HIS A 201 6.25 1.02 4.19
CA HIS A 201 4.88 1.02 3.73
C HIS A 201 3.94 0.58 4.85
N LEU A 202 2.70 1.08 4.83
CA LEU A 202 1.69 0.68 5.81
C LEU A 202 1.41 -0.83 5.77
N ILE A 203 1.32 -1.41 4.57
CA ILE A 203 1.32 -2.87 4.34
C ILE A 203 2.46 -3.57 5.10
N GLY A 204 3.71 -3.09 4.96
CA GLY A 204 4.86 -3.69 5.64
C GLY A 204 4.78 -3.60 7.16
N TYR A 205 4.29 -2.48 7.70
CA TYR A 205 4.03 -2.36 9.14
C TYR A 205 2.97 -3.35 9.62
N GLU A 206 1.86 -3.47 8.90
CA GLU A 206 0.77 -4.37 9.28
C GLU A 206 1.15 -5.85 9.09
N VAL A 207 1.98 -6.19 8.10
CA VAL A 207 2.60 -7.52 7.96
C VAL A 207 3.55 -7.81 9.14
N GLN A 208 4.37 -6.84 9.57
CA GLN A 208 5.24 -7.01 10.75
C GLN A 208 4.43 -7.23 12.04
N LYS A 209 3.25 -6.61 12.16
CA LYS A 209 2.33 -6.86 13.28
C LYS A 209 1.83 -8.31 13.30
N VAL A 210 1.55 -8.89 12.12
CA VAL A 210 1.18 -10.32 12.00
C VAL A 210 2.36 -11.19 12.46
N SER A 211 3.57 -10.95 11.94
CA SER A 211 4.75 -11.71 12.34
C SER A 211 5.06 -11.58 13.83
N ALA A 212 4.81 -10.43 14.45
CA ALA A 212 4.99 -10.24 15.89
C ALA A 212 4.02 -11.09 16.72
N ILE A 213 2.74 -11.22 16.30
CA ILE A 213 1.81 -12.16 16.95
C ILE A 213 2.39 -13.57 16.88
N ILE A 214 2.90 -13.99 15.72
CA ILE A 214 3.50 -15.32 15.52
C ILE A 214 4.72 -15.52 16.41
N ASP A 215 5.59 -14.51 16.54
CA ASP A 215 6.79 -14.57 17.40
C ASP A 215 6.42 -14.83 18.88
N ALA A 216 5.25 -14.40 19.32
CA ALA A 216 4.78 -14.53 20.69
C ALA A 216 3.95 -15.80 20.97
N LEU A 217 3.70 -16.65 19.97
CA LEU A 217 2.95 -17.90 20.16
C LEU A 217 3.79 -18.97 20.87
N ASP A 218 3.14 -19.74 21.74
CA ASP A 218 3.76 -20.88 22.43
C ASP A 218 3.99 -22.07 21.48
N LYS A 219 5.01 -22.89 21.80
CA LYS A 219 5.38 -24.13 21.10
C LYS A 219 4.28 -25.20 21.11
N LYS A 220 3.28 -25.10 21.99
CA LYS A 220 2.12 -26.01 22.01
C LYS A 220 1.18 -25.80 20.82
N ASN A 221 1.28 -24.67 20.12
CA ASN A 221 0.48 -24.43 18.93
C ASN A 221 0.91 -25.39 17.81
N LYS A 222 -0.01 -26.24 17.35
CA LYS A 222 0.25 -27.27 16.33
C LYS A 222 0.27 -26.70 14.91
N GLY A 223 -0.28 -25.51 14.71
CA GLY A 223 -0.06 -24.79 13.46
C GLY A 223 -0.65 -23.39 13.40
N ILE A 224 -0.19 -22.64 12.40
CA ILE A 224 -0.47 -21.22 12.24
C ILE A 224 -1.09 -20.97 10.87
N GLY A 225 -2.21 -20.25 10.88
CA GLY A 225 -2.82 -19.74 9.68
C GLY A 225 -3.07 -18.24 9.73
N VAL A 226 -3.29 -17.66 8.56
CA VAL A 226 -3.70 -16.27 8.41
C VAL A 226 -4.93 -16.22 7.50
N ALA A 227 -5.86 -15.33 7.80
CA ALA A 227 -7.04 -15.12 6.96
C ALA A 227 -7.35 -13.63 6.91
N GLY A 228 -8.03 -13.17 5.87
CA GLY A 228 -8.51 -11.80 5.87
C GLY A 228 -9.34 -11.42 4.66
N ASP A 229 -10.14 -10.38 4.82
CA ASP A 229 -10.99 -9.82 3.79
C ASP A 229 -10.57 -8.40 3.39
N GLY A 230 -10.77 -8.02 2.12
CA GLY A 230 -10.46 -6.67 1.62
C GLY A 230 -9.00 -6.25 1.83
N GLU A 231 -8.77 -5.18 2.58
CA GLU A 231 -7.43 -4.77 3.04
C GLU A 231 -6.76 -5.82 3.91
N GLY A 232 -7.50 -6.47 4.80
CA GLY A 232 -6.97 -7.55 5.60
C GLY A 232 -6.59 -8.76 4.76
N GLY A 233 -7.29 -9.00 3.64
CA GLY A 233 -6.90 -9.99 2.62
C GLY A 233 -5.56 -9.68 1.98
N LEU A 234 -5.29 -8.41 1.65
CA LEU A 234 -3.98 -7.95 1.17
C LEU A 234 -2.87 -8.22 2.19
N ILE A 235 -3.10 -7.86 3.46
CA ILE A 235 -2.11 -8.06 4.52
C ILE A 235 -1.88 -9.55 4.78
N ALA A 236 -2.93 -10.35 4.87
CA ALA A 236 -2.85 -11.80 5.07
C ALA A 236 -2.07 -12.47 3.92
N PHE A 237 -2.34 -12.06 2.68
CA PHE A 237 -1.66 -12.58 1.51
C PHE A 237 -0.16 -12.27 1.50
N HIS A 238 0.21 -11.02 1.80
CA HIS A 238 1.61 -10.63 1.89
C HIS A 238 2.32 -11.26 3.09
N ALA A 239 1.65 -11.37 4.25
CA ALA A 239 2.19 -12.03 5.43
C ALA A 239 2.50 -13.51 5.14
N ALA A 240 1.56 -14.24 4.55
CA ALA A 240 1.78 -15.63 4.15
C ALA A 240 2.95 -15.78 3.17
N ALA A 241 3.15 -14.82 2.27
CA ALA A 241 4.25 -14.85 1.32
C ALA A 241 5.62 -14.64 1.99
N VAL A 242 5.72 -13.76 2.98
CA VAL A 242 7.02 -13.39 3.58
C VAL A 242 7.38 -14.15 4.86
N ASP A 243 6.41 -14.75 5.54
CA ASP A 243 6.61 -15.52 6.77
C ASP A 243 6.27 -17.00 6.53
N GLU A 244 7.31 -17.84 6.49
CA GLU A 244 7.17 -19.27 6.15
C GLU A 244 6.53 -20.11 7.25
N ARG A 245 6.42 -19.57 8.47
CA ARG A 245 5.75 -20.23 9.59
C ARG A 245 4.24 -20.30 9.42
N ILE A 246 3.67 -19.49 8.53
CA ILE A 246 2.25 -19.51 8.20
C ILE A 246 2.00 -20.68 7.25
N GLU A 247 1.35 -21.74 7.74
CA GLU A 247 1.11 -22.97 6.99
C GLU A 247 -0.09 -22.89 6.05
N ARG A 248 -1.04 -22.01 6.37
CA ARG A 248 -2.28 -21.83 5.60
C ARG A 248 -2.76 -20.39 5.53
N ALA A 249 -3.24 -19.97 4.37
CA ALA A 249 -3.77 -18.64 4.14
C ALA A 249 -5.16 -18.69 3.48
N TRP A 250 -6.12 -17.92 4.00
CA TRP A 250 -7.45 -17.75 3.39
C TRP A 250 -7.70 -16.29 3.02
N ILE A 251 -7.70 -16.02 1.71
CA ILE A 251 -7.73 -14.66 1.15
C ILE A 251 -9.10 -14.38 0.55
N ILE A 252 -9.84 -13.45 1.15
CA ILE A 252 -11.26 -13.23 0.86
C ILE A 252 -11.42 -11.92 0.10
N GLY A 253 -11.91 -11.99 -1.14
CA GLY A 253 -12.18 -10.81 -1.98
C GLY A 253 -10.94 -9.99 -2.33
N HIS A 254 -9.75 -10.56 -2.20
CA HIS A 254 -8.49 -9.91 -2.54
C HIS A 254 -7.60 -10.83 -3.38
N PHE A 255 -7.94 -10.98 -4.67
CA PHE A 255 -7.08 -11.66 -5.64
C PHE A 255 -7.46 -11.28 -7.08
N GLY A 256 -6.52 -10.73 -7.84
CA GLY A 256 -6.81 -10.36 -9.22
C GLY A 256 -5.67 -9.67 -9.95
N LYS A 257 -5.99 -9.17 -11.14
CA LYS A 257 -5.08 -8.42 -12.02
C LYS A 257 -4.64 -7.10 -11.37
N ARG A 258 -3.33 -6.84 -11.32
CA ARG A 258 -2.74 -5.70 -10.58
C ARG A 258 -2.22 -4.58 -11.47
N GLU A 259 -2.46 -4.63 -12.77
CA GLU A 259 -1.95 -3.62 -13.73
C GLU A 259 -2.53 -2.22 -13.51
N ARG A 260 -3.65 -2.12 -12.78
CA ARG A 260 -4.32 -0.85 -12.46
C ARG A 260 -4.10 -0.35 -11.02
N VAL A 261 -3.04 -0.79 -10.33
CA VAL A 261 -2.72 -0.29 -8.97
C VAL A 261 -2.60 1.23 -8.91
N TRP A 262 -2.24 1.89 -10.01
CA TRP A 262 -2.19 3.35 -10.07
C TRP A 262 -3.56 4.03 -9.91
N ASP A 263 -4.67 3.33 -10.14
CA ASP A 263 -6.07 3.78 -9.94
C ASP A 263 -6.55 3.56 -8.49
N GLU A 264 -5.72 2.92 -7.66
CA GLU A 264 -6.04 2.65 -6.25
C GLU A 264 -5.64 3.82 -5.34
N PRO A 265 -6.24 3.93 -4.14
CA PRO A 265 -5.84 4.93 -3.14
C PRO A 265 -4.35 4.90 -2.87
N ALA A 266 -3.77 6.05 -2.46
CA ALA A 266 -2.31 6.17 -2.32
C ALA A 266 -1.71 5.10 -1.40
N TYR A 267 -2.40 4.71 -0.33
CA TYR A 267 -1.94 3.67 0.61
C TYR A 267 -1.86 2.25 0.00
N ARG A 268 -2.25 2.04 -1.26
CA ARG A 268 -2.06 0.79 -2.02
C ARG A 268 -0.89 0.86 -3.01
N ASN A 269 -0.25 2.02 -3.17
CA ASN A 269 0.83 2.21 -4.12
C ASN A 269 2.18 1.74 -3.55
N VAL A 270 2.64 0.59 -4.05
CA VAL A 270 3.91 -0.03 -3.65
C VAL A 270 4.95 0.15 -4.75
N PHE A 271 6.02 0.89 -4.44
CA PHE A 271 7.06 1.20 -5.41
C PHE A 271 7.77 -0.06 -5.91
N GLY A 272 7.86 -0.21 -7.24
CA GLY A 272 8.57 -1.32 -7.86
C GLY A 272 7.88 -2.69 -7.77
N LEU A 273 6.71 -2.81 -7.13
CA LEU A 273 6.02 -4.09 -6.95
C LEU A 273 5.78 -4.83 -8.28
N LEU A 274 5.16 -4.14 -9.24
CA LEU A 274 4.77 -4.74 -10.52
C LEU A 274 5.94 -5.10 -11.44
N ASN A 275 7.17 -4.70 -11.10
CA ASN A 275 8.35 -5.15 -11.83
C ASN A 275 8.61 -6.64 -11.62
N ASP A 276 8.16 -7.21 -10.50
CA ASP A 276 8.49 -8.58 -10.10
C ASP A 276 7.28 -9.37 -9.64
N PHE A 277 6.30 -8.71 -9.03
CA PHE A 277 5.20 -9.36 -8.33
C PHE A 277 3.84 -8.84 -8.79
N GLY A 278 2.98 -9.77 -9.17
CA GLY A 278 1.52 -9.62 -9.16
C GLY A 278 0.94 -10.72 -8.27
N ASP A 279 -0.38 -10.80 -8.16
CA ASP A 279 -1.01 -11.75 -7.24
C ASP A 279 -0.65 -13.21 -7.60
N ALA A 280 -0.63 -13.60 -8.88
CA ALA A 280 -0.20 -14.95 -9.25
C ALA A 280 1.27 -15.24 -8.91
N GLU A 281 2.16 -14.25 -9.02
CA GLU A 281 3.56 -14.41 -8.65
C GLU A 281 3.73 -14.57 -7.13
N ILE A 282 3.02 -13.77 -6.34
CA ILE A 282 3.03 -13.89 -4.87
C ILE A 282 2.42 -15.24 -4.44
N ALA A 283 1.37 -15.71 -5.11
CA ALA A 283 0.78 -17.02 -4.84
C ALA A 283 1.78 -18.17 -5.01
N LYS A 284 2.70 -18.06 -5.99
CA LYS A 284 3.77 -19.06 -6.18
C LYS A 284 4.78 -19.08 -5.02
N ILE A 285 5.00 -17.94 -4.35
CA ILE A 285 5.89 -17.83 -3.17
C ILE A 285 5.29 -18.55 -1.95
N ILE A 286 3.96 -18.58 -1.85
CA ILE A 286 3.26 -19.24 -0.75
C ILE A 286 3.27 -20.75 -0.95
N ARG A 287 3.00 -21.22 -2.17
CA ARG A 287 2.99 -22.65 -2.51
C ARG A 287 4.34 -23.32 -2.20
N PRO A 288 4.34 -24.60 -1.73
CA PRO A 288 3.19 -25.52 -1.68
C PRO A 288 2.29 -25.39 -0.44
N ARG A 289 2.52 -24.42 0.45
CA ARG A 289 1.66 -24.19 1.62
C ARG A 289 0.23 -23.87 1.19
N VAL A 290 -0.74 -24.14 2.06
CA VAL A 290 -2.16 -24.05 1.73
C VAL A 290 -2.53 -22.59 1.45
N LEU A 291 -3.04 -22.32 0.26
CA LEU A 291 -3.52 -21.01 -0.15
C LEU A 291 -4.93 -21.14 -0.72
N VAL A 292 -5.91 -20.66 0.03
CA VAL A 292 -7.32 -20.66 -0.35
C VAL A 292 -7.69 -19.25 -0.78
N ILE A 293 -8.14 -19.12 -2.04
CA ILE A 293 -8.65 -17.86 -2.58
C ILE A 293 -10.16 -17.95 -2.62
N ASP A 294 -10.82 -17.10 -1.84
CA ASP A 294 -12.26 -16.96 -1.82
C ASP A 294 -12.66 -15.76 -2.70
N PRO A 295 -13.33 -15.99 -3.84
CA PRO A 295 -13.69 -14.95 -4.79
C PRO A 295 -14.92 -14.12 -4.34
N SER A 296 -15.31 -14.19 -3.06
CA SER A 296 -16.33 -13.32 -2.47
C SER A 296 -16.09 -11.85 -2.80
N GLN A 297 -17.16 -11.11 -3.04
CA GLN A 297 -17.06 -9.69 -3.36
C GLN A 297 -16.54 -8.89 -2.15
N ALA A 298 -15.54 -8.04 -2.38
CA ALA A 298 -15.05 -7.09 -1.38
C ALA A 298 -15.93 -5.84 -1.28
N HIS A 299 -15.79 -5.10 -0.18
CA HIS A 299 -16.44 -3.81 0.00
C HIS A 299 -16.02 -2.82 -1.10
N GLU A 300 -16.98 -2.06 -1.61
CA GLU A 300 -16.70 -1.00 -2.56
C GLU A 300 -16.12 0.21 -1.82
N ILE A 301 -14.81 0.41 -1.97
CA ILE A 301 -14.08 1.52 -1.32
C ILE A 301 -13.66 2.54 -2.37
N LEU A 302 -14.17 3.75 -2.21
CA LEU A 302 -13.87 4.90 -3.07
C LEU A 302 -13.29 6.04 -2.23
N VAL A 303 -12.14 6.55 -2.63
CA VAL A 303 -11.61 7.84 -2.19
C VAL A 303 -12.02 8.90 -3.21
N PRO A 304 -12.96 9.80 -2.87
CA PRO A 304 -13.45 10.79 -3.81
C PRO A 304 -12.42 11.90 -4.08
N ARG A 305 -12.61 12.61 -5.19
CA ARG A 305 -11.87 13.84 -5.50
C ARG A 305 -12.16 14.93 -4.45
N GLY A 306 -11.20 15.81 -4.22
CA GLY A 306 -11.37 16.96 -3.32
C GLY A 306 -11.19 16.69 -1.82
N THR A 307 -10.81 15.46 -1.43
CA THR A 307 -10.48 15.10 -0.04
C THR A 307 -9.07 15.55 0.39
N GLY A 308 -8.24 16.01 -0.54
CA GLY A 308 -6.82 16.27 -0.32
C GLY A 308 -5.93 15.01 -0.34
N GLY A 309 -6.54 13.82 -0.29
CA GLY A 309 -5.88 12.54 -0.56
C GLY A 309 -5.92 12.18 -2.04
N LYS A 310 -5.17 11.15 -2.44
CA LYS A 310 -5.18 10.63 -3.81
C LYS A 310 -6.54 9.98 -4.09
N PRO A 311 -7.32 10.47 -5.08
CA PRO A 311 -8.54 9.81 -5.50
C PRO A 311 -8.23 8.43 -6.05
N GLY A 312 -9.10 7.46 -5.80
CA GLY A 312 -8.90 6.10 -6.26
C GLY A 312 -9.92 5.14 -5.69
N LYS A 313 -9.97 3.95 -6.26
CA LYS A 313 -10.88 2.89 -5.83
C LYS A 313 -10.11 1.61 -5.51
N VAL A 314 -10.46 0.94 -4.41
CA VAL A 314 -9.98 -0.43 -4.18
C VAL A 314 -10.67 -1.30 -5.23
N PRO A 315 -9.94 -2.18 -5.95
CA PRO A 315 -10.55 -2.98 -7.00
C PRO A 315 -11.55 -3.96 -6.39
N SER A 316 -12.79 -3.90 -6.89
CA SER A 316 -13.72 -5.01 -6.79
C SER A 316 -13.53 -5.85 -8.05
N PHE A 317 -12.79 -6.95 -7.93
CA PHE A 317 -12.63 -7.88 -9.05
C PHE A 317 -13.96 -8.56 -9.33
N SER A 318 -14.41 -8.56 -10.58
CA SER A 318 -15.56 -9.39 -10.93
C SER A 318 -15.21 -10.86 -10.70
N THR A 319 -16.21 -11.69 -10.42
CA THR A 319 -16.00 -13.14 -10.21
C THR A 319 -15.19 -13.75 -11.36
N ASP A 320 -15.49 -13.40 -12.61
CA ASP A 320 -14.77 -13.89 -13.79
C ASP A 320 -13.30 -13.45 -13.81
N GLN A 321 -13.00 -12.21 -13.43
CA GLN A 321 -11.64 -11.69 -13.36
C GLN A 321 -10.84 -12.41 -12.27
N ALA A 322 -11.44 -12.59 -11.09
CA ALA A 322 -10.82 -13.32 -9.98
C ALA A 322 -10.56 -14.78 -10.38
N LEU A 323 -11.57 -15.46 -10.95
CA LEU A 323 -11.43 -16.85 -11.41
C LEU A 323 -10.38 -17.02 -12.51
N SER A 324 -10.29 -16.07 -13.45
CA SER A 324 -9.26 -16.07 -14.48
C SER A 324 -7.85 -15.98 -13.89
N GLU A 325 -7.66 -15.11 -12.90
CA GLU A 325 -6.37 -14.94 -12.23
C GLU A 325 -6.03 -16.14 -11.32
N ILE A 326 -7.01 -16.69 -10.60
CA ILE A 326 -6.86 -17.93 -9.80
C ILE A 326 -6.38 -19.08 -10.70
N LYS A 327 -7.01 -19.23 -11.86
CA LYS A 327 -6.60 -20.22 -12.86
C LYS A 327 -5.19 -19.94 -13.38
N ARG A 328 -4.83 -18.68 -13.65
CA ARG A 328 -3.48 -18.27 -14.08
C ARG A 328 -2.42 -18.63 -13.03
N ALA A 329 -2.75 -18.52 -11.75
CA ALA A 329 -1.89 -18.90 -10.63
C ALA A 329 -1.81 -20.42 -10.39
N GLY A 330 -2.58 -21.23 -11.14
CA GLY A 330 -2.66 -22.68 -10.96
C GLY A 330 -3.31 -23.06 -9.63
N LEU A 331 -4.23 -22.24 -9.13
CA LEU A 331 -5.02 -22.45 -7.92
C LEU A 331 -6.46 -22.85 -8.27
N LYS A 332 -7.23 -23.22 -7.25
CA LYS A 332 -8.68 -23.37 -7.33
C LYS A 332 -9.33 -22.40 -6.33
N PRO A 333 -10.51 -21.84 -6.64
CA PRO A 333 -11.25 -21.10 -5.64
C PRO A 333 -11.65 -22.03 -4.49
N GLY A 334 -11.82 -21.48 -3.30
CA GLY A 334 -12.27 -22.23 -2.14
C GLY A 334 -12.85 -21.34 -1.06
N ASP A 335 -13.23 -21.95 0.06
CA ASP A 335 -13.92 -21.30 1.16
C ASP A 335 -13.29 -21.66 2.52
N ILE A 336 -14.00 -21.31 3.59
CA ILE A 336 -13.58 -21.61 4.96
C ILE A 336 -13.39 -23.12 5.20
N SER A 337 -14.16 -24.00 4.57
CA SER A 337 -14.03 -25.44 4.72
C SER A 337 -12.74 -25.95 4.11
N ASN A 338 -12.35 -25.40 2.94
CA ASN A 338 -11.06 -25.69 2.35
C ASN A 338 -9.89 -25.19 3.23
N TYR A 339 -10.05 -24.04 3.89
CA TYR A 339 -9.03 -23.51 4.80
C TYR A 339 -8.88 -24.35 6.07
N MET A 340 -10.01 -24.81 6.63
CA MET A 340 -10.04 -25.61 7.84
C MET A 340 -9.70 -27.08 7.59
N ASP A 341 -9.80 -27.55 6.35
CA ASP A 341 -9.68 -28.97 5.98
C ASP A 341 -10.73 -29.85 6.68
N GLN A 342 -11.91 -29.29 6.92
CA GLN A 342 -13.05 -29.96 7.53
C GLN A 342 -14.35 -29.22 7.22
N ASN A 343 -15.49 -29.89 7.39
CA ASN A 343 -16.79 -29.24 7.31
C ASN A 343 -16.99 -28.27 8.47
N VAL A 344 -17.31 -27.02 8.15
CA VAL A 344 -17.43 -25.94 9.14
C VAL A 344 -18.85 -25.82 9.65
N LYS A 345 -19.01 -25.84 10.97
CA LYS A 345 -20.29 -25.55 11.62
C LYS A 345 -20.47 -24.04 11.70
N ILE A 346 -21.49 -23.52 11.01
CA ILE A 346 -21.85 -22.10 11.06
C ILE A 346 -22.81 -21.90 12.23
N ASN A 347 -22.27 -21.39 13.34
CA ASN A 347 -23.08 -21.01 14.49
C ASN A 347 -23.63 -19.59 14.28
N LYS A 348 -24.70 -19.25 15.01
CA LYS A 348 -25.25 -17.88 15.04
C LYS A 348 -24.27 -16.96 15.79
N ALA A 349 -23.23 -16.53 15.08
CA ALA A 349 -22.17 -15.71 15.64
C ALA A 349 -22.68 -14.30 15.99
N ILE A 350 -22.26 -13.80 17.15
CA ILE A 350 -22.49 -12.43 17.57
C ILE A 350 -21.38 -11.56 16.96
N ALA A 351 -21.73 -10.36 16.50
CA ALA A 351 -20.78 -9.40 15.95
C ALA A 351 -19.64 -9.09 16.95
N LEU A 352 -18.45 -8.76 16.44
CA LEU A 352 -17.30 -8.47 17.29
C LEU A 352 -17.56 -7.26 18.20
N PRO A 353 -17.21 -7.33 19.50
CA PRO A 353 -17.42 -6.23 20.46
C PRO A 353 -16.41 -5.10 20.26
N VAL A 354 -16.31 -4.53 19.06
CA VAL A 354 -15.27 -3.55 18.66
C VAL A 354 -15.27 -2.28 19.51
N LYS A 355 -16.40 -1.93 20.14
CA LYS A 355 -16.50 -0.78 21.05
C LYS A 355 -15.62 -0.94 22.29
N GLU A 356 -15.39 -2.17 22.73
CA GLU A 356 -14.62 -2.52 23.93
C GLU A 356 -13.09 -2.38 23.70
N LEU A 357 -12.66 -2.08 22.48
CA LEU A 357 -11.28 -1.75 22.15
C LEU A 357 -10.92 -0.28 22.50
N GLY A 358 -11.91 0.55 22.86
CA GLY A 358 -11.71 1.94 23.26
C GLY A 358 -11.02 2.78 22.18
N ASN A 359 -9.99 3.54 22.55
CA ASN A 359 -9.26 4.42 21.63
C ASN A 359 -8.09 3.72 20.88
N VAL A 360 -8.22 2.43 20.58
CA VAL A 360 -7.17 1.65 19.88
C VAL A 360 -6.73 2.28 18.55
N GLN A 361 -7.66 2.84 17.77
CA GLN A 361 -7.36 3.49 16.50
C GLN A 361 -6.45 4.71 16.68
N ASP A 362 -6.72 5.54 17.70
CA ASP A 362 -5.89 6.70 18.02
C ASP A 362 -4.50 6.28 18.49
N ARG A 363 -4.40 5.25 19.34
CA ARG A 363 -3.12 4.72 19.80
C ARG A 363 -2.30 4.18 18.63
N ALA A 364 -2.87 3.29 17.83
CA ALA A 364 -2.20 2.70 16.67
C ALA A 364 -1.74 3.75 15.66
N PHE A 365 -2.57 4.77 15.39
CA PHE A 365 -2.20 5.89 14.54
C PHE A 365 -1.02 6.69 15.12
N ASN A 366 -1.10 7.08 16.38
CA ASN A 366 -0.09 7.91 17.03
C ASN A 366 1.26 7.17 17.14
N GLU A 367 1.23 5.86 17.40
CA GLU A 367 2.43 5.02 17.46
C GLU A 367 3.16 4.96 16.11
N ILE A 368 2.45 4.66 15.02
CA ILE A 368 3.06 4.64 13.68
C ILE A 368 3.53 6.03 13.27
N ASN A 369 2.74 7.07 13.54
CA ASN A 369 3.15 8.44 13.22
C ASN A 369 4.44 8.82 13.95
N ARG A 370 4.50 8.57 15.27
CA ARG A 370 5.71 8.82 16.08
C ARG A 370 6.91 8.01 15.59
N HIS A 371 6.71 6.74 15.23
CA HIS A 371 7.75 5.90 14.64
C HIS A 371 8.29 6.51 13.34
N ASN A 372 7.40 6.96 12.44
CA ASN A 372 7.81 7.63 11.20
C ASN A 372 8.57 8.94 11.48
N GLN A 373 8.13 9.76 12.44
CA GLN A 373 8.83 11.01 12.80
C GLN A 373 10.24 10.72 13.34
N GLN A 374 10.37 9.75 14.24
CA GLN A 374 11.67 9.34 14.78
C GLN A 374 12.63 8.88 13.67
N LEU A 375 12.12 8.09 12.71
CA LEU A 375 12.91 7.65 11.56
C LEU A 375 13.31 8.80 10.64
N LEU A 376 12.44 9.79 10.42
CA LEU A 376 12.77 10.99 9.64
C LEU A 376 13.90 11.79 10.28
N ASP A 377 13.84 11.99 11.60
CA ASP A 377 14.89 12.70 12.34
C ASP A 377 16.23 11.96 12.23
N GLN A 378 16.23 10.64 12.40
CA GLN A 378 17.42 9.80 12.26
C GLN A 378 17.95 9.74 10.82
N SER A 379 17.08 9.91 9.81
CA SER A 379 17.44 9.80 8.40
C SER A 379 18.37 10.94 7.93
N ALA A 380 18.44 12.06 8.64
CA ALA A 380 19.40 13.13 8.33
C ALA A 380 20.84 12.63 8.39
N GLU A 381 21.18 11.85 9.41
CA GLU A 381 22.53 11.29 9.57
C GLU A 381 22.82 10.22 8.51
N THR A 382 21.84 9.36 8.22
CA THR A 382 21.95 8.34 7.18
C THR A 382 22.19 8.96 5.81
N ARG A 383 21.47 10.03 5.47
CA ARG A 383 21.70 10.78 4.23
C ARG A 383 23.09 11.40 4.21
N ARG A 384 23.53 12.05 5.30
CA ARG A 384 24.88 12.64 5.37
C ARG A 384 25.97 11.59 5.11
N ARG A 385 25.86 10.41 5.72
CA ARG A 385 26.79 9.28 5.51
C ARG A 385 26.72 8.70 4.09
N PHE A 386 25.55 8.73 3.45
CA PHE A 386 25.42 8.32 2.05
C PHE A 386 26.11 9.34 1.12
N PHE A 387 25.81 10.63 1.30
CA PHE A 387 26.37 11.70 0.49
C PHE A 387 27.87 11.94 0.72
N SER A 388 28.42 11.59 1.88
CA SER A 388 29.87 11.69 2.12
C SER A 388 30.72 10.77 1.23
N LYS A 389 30.09 9.81 0.54
CA LYS A 389 30.76 8.90 -0.40
C LYS A 389 30.67 9.37 -1.87
N LEU A 390 29.91 10.44 -2.15
CA LEU A 390 29.76 10.96 -3.51
C LEU A 390 30.97 11.83 -3.87
N ASP A 391 31.69 11.44 -4.92
CA ASP A 391 32.70 12.29 -5.56
C ASP A 391 31.98 13.42 -6.31
N THR A 392 32.04 14.63 -5.76
CA THR A 392 31.44 15.85 -6.35
C THR A 392 32.49 16.75 -7.01
N SER A 393 33.72 16.24 -7.22
CA SER A 393 34.84 17.05 -7.71
C SER A 393 34.75 17.44 -9.19
N SER A 394 33.92 16.77 -10.00
CA SER A 394 33.69 17.15 -11.40
C SER A 394 32.33 16.67 -11.92
N MET A 395 31.79 17.36 -12.93
CA MET A 395 30.59 16.95 -13.67
C MET A 395 30.87 15.94 -14.82
N GLU A 396 32.14 15.63 -15.11
CA GLU A 396 32.55 14.90 -16.32
C GLU A 396 32.74 13.38 -16.12
N LYS A 397 32.49 12.85 -14.92
CA LYS A 397 32.45 11.41 -14.66
C LYS A 397 31.01 10.93 -14.55
#